data_AF-A0A945P7Q7-F1
#
_entry.id   AF-A0A945P7Q7-F1
#
_cell.length_a   1.000
_cell.length_b   1.000
_cell.length_c   1.000
_cell.angle_alpha   90.00
_cell.angle_beta   90.00
_cell.angle_gamma   90.00
#
_symmetry.space_group_name_H-M   'P 1'
#
loop_
_entity.id
_entity.type
_entity.pdbx_description
1 polymer ?
#
loop_
_entity_poly.entity_id
_entity_poly.type
_entity_poly.pdbx_seq_one_letter_code
_entity_poly.pdbx_strand_id
1 'polypeptide(L)'
;MVSVSPWSVKGVEPEAREAAKIAARRSAMTVGQWLSQTIRAAAAQQLADTAQPLVETAPSPPPPQPAPEQADQGDNSLASQESYPVEALRAVEAGHNAPPPVSMDEAIRENIPRLNNPIEDSESKSRAAIASPVDQVEQLSERIEQVREQSPLLTAPVERAVSRLSERLEKIEAARRTEAANRRWSLFSNND
;
A
#
# COMPACT_ATOMS: atom_id res chain seq x y z
N MET A 1 -27.46 -7.94 -22.88
CA MET A 1 -27.03 -8.13 -21.48
C MET A 1 -25.64 -8.76 -21.50
N VAL A 2 -24.60 -8.11 -20.99
CA VAL A 2 -23.25 -8.70 -20.94
C VAL A 2 -23.20 -9.66 -19.75
N SER A 3 -23.13 -10.96 -20.04
CA SER A 3 -23.03 -12.01 -19.02
C SER A 3 -21.59 -12.08 -18.49
N VAL A 4 -21.35 -11.57 -17.28
CA VAL A 4 -20.06 -11.71 -16.60
C VAL A 4 -20.08 -13.02 -15.82
N SER A 5 -19.27 -13.99 -16.23
CA SER A 5 -19.13 -15.26 -15.51
C SER A 5 -18.43 -15.05 -14.16
N PRO A 6 -18.91 -15.65 -13.06
CA PRO A 6 -18.29 -15.54 -11.76
C PRO A 6 -16.97 -16.33 -11.73
N TRP A 7 -15.88 -15.64 -11.45
CA TRP A 7 -14.57 -16.24 -11.20
C TRP A 7 -14.37 -16.45 -9.69
N SER A 8 -13.60 -17.48 -9.32
CA SER A 8 -13.27 -17.79 -7.92
C SER A 8 -11.76 -17.81 -7.74
N VAL A 9 -11.26 -17.11 -6.72
CA VAL A 9 -9.83 -17.01 -6.39
C VAL A 9 -9.49 -18.05 -5.33
N LYS A 10 -8.52 -18.92 -5.61
CA LYS A 10 -8.04 -19.94 -4.67
C LYS A 10 -6.78 -19.47 -3.93
N GLY A 11 -6.67 -19.87 -2.66
CA GLY A 11 -5.45 -19.66 -1.86
C GLY A 11 -5.36 -18.32 -1.11
N VAL A 12 -6.42 -17.50 -1.09
CA VAL A 12 -6.42 -16.28 -0.27
C VAL A 12 -6.47 -16.66 1.21
N GLU A 13 -5.54 -16.14 2.01
CA GLU A 13 -5.47 -16.36 3.46
C GLU A 13 -6.78 -15.92 4.16
N PRO A 14 -7.25 -16.60 5.23
CA PRO A 14 -8.42 -16.15 5.98
C PRO A 14 -8.30 -14.70 6.48
N GLU A 15 -7.12 -14.28 6.93
CA GLU A 15 -6.87 -12.91 7.39
C GLU A 15 -7.04 -11.88 6.26
N ALA A 16 -6.45 -12.14 5.09
CA ALA A 16 -6.59 -11.27 3.92
C ALA A 16 -8.05 -11.15 3.44
N ARG A 17 -8.85 -12.22 3.59
CA ARG A 17 -10.28 -12.19 3.28
C ARG A 17 -11.06 -11.29 4.24
N GLU A 18 -10.77 -11.35 5.53
CA GLU A 18 -11.39 -10.46 6.52
C GLU A 18 -10.95 -9.00 6.33
N ALA A 19 -9.67 -8.76 6.06
CA ALA A 19 -9.15 -7.43 5.73
C ALA A 19 -9.86 -6.83 4.50
N ALA A 20 -10.06 -7.61 3.43
CA ALA A 20 -10.79 -7.19 2.25
C ALA A 20 -12.26 -6.85 2.55
N LYS A 21 -12.94 -7.67 3.37
CA LYS A 21 -14.33 -7.39 3.80
C LYS A 21 -14.42 -6.10 4.61
N ILE A 22 -13.50 -5.90 5.57
CA ILE A 22 -13.47 -4.71 6.41
C ILE A 22 -13.20 -3.47 5.55
N ALA A 23 -12.25 -3.54 4.63
CA ALA A 23 -11.91 -2.42 3.74
C ALA A 23 -13.07 -2.07 2.78
N ALA A 24 -13.76 -3.06 2.23
CA ALA A 24 -14.96 -2.85 1.42
C ALA A 24 -16.09 -2.20 2.23
N ARG A 25 -16.32 -2.66 3.47
CA ARG A 25 -17.33 -2.11 4.38
C ARG A 25 -17.02 -0.66 4.77
N ARG A 26 -15.75 -0.36 5.07
CA ARG A 26 -15.28 1.01 5.34
C ARG A 26 -15.48 1.94 4.14
N SER A 27 -15.39 1.39 2.93
CA SER A 27 -15.55 2.15 1.68
C SER A 27 -16.99 2.15 1.16
N ALA A 28 -17.96 1.65 1.96
CA ALA A 28 -19.38 1.56 1.63
C ALA A 28 -19.68 0.89 0.26
N MET A 29 -18.85 -0.07 -0.15
CA MET A 29 -18.96 -0.75 -1.45
C MET A 29 -18.95 -2.27 -1.27
N THR A 30 -19.40 -3.00 -2.29
CA THR A 30 -19.36 -4.47 -2.27
C THR A 30 -17.91 -4.97 -2.35
N VAL A 31 -17.64 -6.14 -1.79
CA VAL A 31 -16.31 -6.76 -1.81
C VAL A 31 -15.77 -6.89 -3.24
N GLY A 32 -16.62 -7.23 -4.21
CA GLY A 32 -16.23 -7.33 -5.62
C GLY A 32 -15.84 -6.00 -6.25
N GLN A 33 -16.58 -4.92 -5.96
CA GLN A 33 -16.27 -3.57 -6.43
C GLN A 33 -14.97 -3.06 -5.82
N TRP A 34 -14.81 -3.24 -4.50
CA TRP A 34 -13.59 -2.88 -3.79
C TRP A 34 -12.37 -3.62 -4.35
N LEU A 35 -12.45 -4.94 -4.50
CA LEU A 35 -11.36 -5.74 -5.05
C LEU A 35 -10.99 -5.31 -6.47
N SER A 36 -12.01 -5.05 -7.32
CA SER A 36 -11.80 -4.59 -8.70
C SER A 36 -11.14 -3.20 -8.76
N GLN A 37 -11.40 -2.33 -7.79
CA GLN A 37 -10.75 -1.03 -7.67
C GLN A 37 -9.31 -1.18 -7.15
N THR A 38 -9.11 -1.99 -6.10
CA THR A 38 -7.80 -2.25 -5.51
C THR A 38 -6.83 -2.89 -6.50
N ILE A 39 -7.28 -3.86 -7.31
CA ILE A 39 -6.46 -4.48 -8.36
C ILE A 39 -6.04 -3.43 -9.40
N ARG A 40 -6.96 -2.56 -9.83
CA ARG A 40 -6.66 -1.48 -10.78
C ARG A 40 -5.67 -0.47 -10.21
N ALA A 41 -5.84 -0.07 -8.95
CA ALA A 41 -4.94 0.85 -8.26
C ALA A 41 -3.54 0.26 -8.11
N ALA A 42 -3.44 -1.01 -7.69
CA ALA A 42 -2.16 -1.71 -7.59
C ALA A 42 -1.48 -1.85 -8.95
N ALA A 43 -2.21 -2.22 -10.01
CA ALA A 43 -1.66 -2.30 -11.37
C ALA A 43 -1.14 -0.93 -11.85
N ALA A 44 -1.89 0.16 -11.59
CA ALA A 44 -1.45 1.51 -11.94
C ALA A 44 -0.18 1.92 -11.18
N GLN A 45 -0.06 1.57 -9.90
CA GLN A 45 1.15 1.83 -9.11
C GLN A 45 2.35 1.03 -9.63
N GLN A 46 2.17 -0.25 -9.96
CA GLN A 46 3.25 -1.08 -10.52
C GLN A 46 3.70 -0.56 -11.89
N LEU A 47 2.77 -0.08 -12.73
CA LEU A 47 3.13 0.56 -14.00
C LEU A 47 3.86 1.89 -13.78
N ALA A 48 3.46 2.69 -12.79
CA ALA A 48 4.11 3.94 -12.44
C ALA A 48 5.51 3.74 -11.83
N ASP A 49 5.70 2.71 -11.00
CA ASP A 49 7.01 2.34 -10.44
C ASP A 49 7.95 1.80 -11.52
N THR A 50 7.41 1.10 -12.53
CA THR A 50 8.17 0.68 -13.71
C THR A 50 8.44 1.85 -14.67
N ALA A 51 7.69 2.95 -14.53
CA ALA A 51 7.75 4.14 -15.36
C ALA A 51 8.20 5.38 -14.56
N GLN A 52 9.47 5.42 -14.14
CA GLN A 52 10.13 6.64 -13.66
C GLN A 52 11.48 6.82 -14.39
N PRO A 53 11.93 8.04 -14.70
CA PRO A 53 11.27 9.05 -15.53
C PRO A 53 12.16 9.45 -16.73
N LEU A 54 11.63 9.42 -17.95
CA LEU A 54 12.16 10.27 -19.02
C LEU A 54 11.48 11.63 -18.87
N VAL A 55 12.29 12.64 -18.53
CA VAL A 55 11.90 14.03 -18.41
C VAL A 55 11.29 14.50 -19.73
N GLU A 56 9.98 14.66 -19.82
CA GLU A 56 9.36 15.40 -20.92
C GLU A 56 8.08 16.12 -20.46
N THR A 57 8.23 17.43 -20.35
CA THR A 57 7.25 18.52 -20.34
C THR A 57 5.75 18.16 -20.39
N ALA A 58 5.01 18.68 -19.40
CA ALA A 58 3.56 18.82 -19.45
C ALA A 58 3.06 19.49 -20.74
N PRO A 59 1.85 19.11 -21.18
CA PRO A 59 0.87 20.12 -21.58
C PRO A 59 -0.46 19.98 -20.82
N SER A 60 -1.05 21.15 -20.57
CA SER A 60 -2.32 21.43 -19.89
C SER A 60 -3.56 20.68 -20.41
N PRO A 61 -4.66 20.65 -19.63
CA PRO A 61 -5.95 20.06 -20.03
C PRO A 61 -6.64 20.89 -21.13
N PRO A 62 -7.33 20.27 -22.10
CA PRO A 62 -8.21 20.99 -23.02
C PRO A 62 -9.60 21.31 -22.40
N PRO A 63 -10.27 22.39 -22.86
CA PRO A 63 -11.41 23.05 -22.21
C PRO A 63 -12.78 22.34 -22.38
N PRO A 64 -13.81 22.71 -21.60
CA PRO A 64 -15.13 22.07 -21.61
C PRO A 64 -15.89 22.32 -22.91
N GLN A 65 -16.39 21.26 -23.54
CA GLN A 65 -17.30 21.37 -24.68
C GLN A 65 -18.75 21.56 -24.19
N PRO A 66 -19.53 22.46 -24.84
CA PRO A 66 -20.90 22.81 -24.46
C PRO A 66 -21.93 21.76 -24.91
N ALA A 67 -22.97 21.59 -24.09
CA ALA A 67 -24.15 20.77 -24.37
C ALA A 67 -25.00 21.33 -25.52
N PRO A 68 -25.70 20.49 -26.29
CA PRO A 68 -26.96 20.85 -26.91
C PRO A 68 -28.12 20.45 -25.99
N GLU A 69 -28.76 21.49 -25.49
CA GLU A 69 -30.09 21.54 -24.91
C GLU A 69 -31.13 21.05 -25.94
N GLN A 70 -31.89 20.01 -25.59
CA GLN A 70 -33.21 19.75 -26.17
C GLN A 70 -34.18 19.51 -25.03
N ALA A 71 -34.72 20.60 -24.51
CA ALA A 71 -36.03 20.60 -23.89
C ALA A 71 -37.07 20.36 -25.01
N ASP A 72 -38.12 19.58 -24.74
CA ASP A 72 -39.47 20.13 -24.52
C ASP A 72 -40.59 19.08 -24.69
N GLN A 73 -41.52 19.08 -23.73
CA GLN A 73 -42.89 18.50 -23.72
C GLN A 73 -43.05 16.98 -23.86
N GLY A 74 -43.88 16.27 -23.09
CA GLY A 74 -44.94 16.66 -22.16
C GLY A 74 -45.86 15.44 -21.99
N ASP A 75 -46.12 15.10 -20.72
CA ASP A 75 -47.38 14.54 -20.20
C ASP A 75 -48.16 13.51 -21.05
N ASN A 76 -48.21 12.23 -20.63
CA ASN A 76 -49.49 11.52 -20.43
C ASN A 76 -49.34 10.18 -19.67
N SER A 77 -49.89 10.17 -18.46
CA SER A 77 -50.69 9.12 -17.80
C SER A 77 -50.20 7.68 -17.56
N LEU A 78 -50.12 7.39 -16.26
CA LEU A 78 -50.87 6.33 -15.56
C LEU A 78 -51.59 5.29 -16.44
N ALA A 79 -51.17 4.03 -16.34
CA ALA A 79 -52.01 2.92 -15.87
C ALA A 79 -51.37 1.55 -16.16
N SER A 80 -51.51 0.65 -15.17
CA SER A 80 -51.42 -0.83 -15.28
C SER A 80 -50.00 -1.40 -15.28
N GLN A 81 -49.62 -2.37 -14.45
CA GLN A 81 -50.34 -3.18 -13.48
C GLN A 81 -49.26 -3.92 -12.70
N GLU A 82 -49.19 -3.70 -11.39
CA GLU A 82 -48.41 -4.57 -10.50
C GLU A 82 -49.13 -5.91 -10.38
N SER A 83 -48.38 -7.00 -10.57
CA SER A 83 -48.86 -8.36 -10.32
C SER A 83 -47.75 -9.08 -9.53
N TYR A 84 -47.90 -9.09 -8.20
CA TYR A 84 -47.14 -9.93 -7.29
C TYR A 84 -48.13 -10.85 -6.55
N PRO A 85 -47.85 -12.16 -6.39
CA PRO A 85 -48.76 -13.09 -5.75
C PRO A 85 -48.76 -12.91 -4.22
N VAL A 86 -49.96 -12.86 -3.64
CA VAL A 86 -50.22 -12.71 -2.20
C VAL A 86 -50.22 -14.09 -1.55
N GLU A 87 -49.09 -14.52 -0.98
CA GLU A 87 -49.04 -15.82 -0.28
C GLU A 87 -48.15 -15.84 0.98
N ALA A 88 -47.86 -14.68 1.57
CA ALA A 88 -47.02 -14.57 2.76
C ALA A 88 -47.69 -13.87 3.97
N LEU A 89 -49.02 -13.94 4.10
CA LEU A 89 -49.78 -13.34 5.21
C LEU A 89 -50.56 -14.35 6.06
N ARG A 90 -50.03 -15.57 6.25
CA ARG A 90 -50.72 -16.58 7.09
C ARG A 90 -49.85 -17.34 8.09
N ALA A 91 -48.81 -16.69 8.61
CA ALA A 91 -48.05 -17.23 9.74
C ALA A 91 -47.48 -16.10 10.61
N VAL A 92 -48.33 -15.41 11.37
CA VAL A 92 -47.89 -14.61 12.52
C VAL A 92 -48.80 -14.88 13.73
N GLU A 93 -49.04 -16.16 14.01
CA GLU A 93 -49.48 -16.65 15.32
C GLU A 93 -48.28 -17.33 16.00
N ALA A 94 -47.39 -16.52 16.57
CA ALA A 94 -46.42 -16.97 17.57
C ALA A 94 -46.06 -15.77 18.43
N GLY A 95 -46.36 -15.88 19.72
CA GLY A 95 -46.22 -14.81 20.71
C GLY A 95 -44.84 -14.17 20.71
N HIS A 96 -44.82 -12.86 20.51
CA HIS A 96 -43.64 -12.03 20.72
C HIS A 96 -43.96 -11.07 21.87
N ASN A 97 -43.43 -11.43 23.04
CA ASN A 97 -43.19 -10.53 24.15
C ASN A 97 -42.31 -9.37 23.66
N ALA A 98 -42.94 -8.30 23.18
CA ALA A 98 -42.28 -7.08 22.77
C ALA A 98 -42.10 -6.19 24.01
N PRO A 99 -40.87 -5.78 24.37
CA PRO A 99 -40.67 -4.83 25.46
C PRO A 99 -41.35 -3.49 25.15
N PRO A 100 -41.79 -2.72 26.18
CA PRO A 100 -42.47 -1.45 25.97
C PRO A 100 -41.58 -0.45 25.21
N PRO A 101 -42.18 0.54 24.50
CA PRO A 101 -41.41 1.57 23.82
C PRO A 101 -40.64 2.39 24.87
N VAL A 102 -39.35 2.12 25.01
CA VAL A 102 -38.45 2.96 25.80
C VAL A 102 -38.54 4.39 25.28
N SER A 103 -38.81 5.34 26.19
CA SER A 103 -38.92 6.75 25.85
C SER A 103 -37.55 7.25 25.36
N MET A 104 -37.53 8.12 24.35
CA MET A 104 -36.29 8.63 23.73
C MET A 104 -35.30 9.20 24.77
N ASP A 105 -35.80 9.78 25.87
CA ASP A 105 -34.99 10.30 26.97
C ASP A 105 -34.33 9.20 27.82
N GLU A 106 -34.91 8.01 27.87
CA GLU A 106 -34.36 6.83 28.53
C GLU A 106 -33.30 6.18 27.65
N ALA A 107 -33.55 6.09 26.34
CA ALA A 107 -32.58 5.62 25.36
C ALA A 107 -31.33 6.53 25.26
N ILE A 108 -31.51 7.85 25.34
CA ILE A 108 -30.38 8.81 25.39
C ILE A 108 -29.58 8.63 26.69
N ARG A 109 -30.25 8.48 27.84
CA ARG A 109 -29.59 8.28 29.14
C ARG A 109 -28.79 6.99 29.21
N GLU A 110 -29.24 5.94 28.54
CA GLU A 110 -28.51 4.67 28.45
C GLU A 110 -27.40 4.68 27.39
N ASN A 111 -27.58 5.42 26.28
CA ASN A 111 -26.58 5.49 25.21
C ASN A 111 -25.35 6.33 25.56
N ILE A 112 -25.48 7.43 26.30
CA ILE A 112 -24.34 8.29 26.69
C ILE A 112 -23.23 7.48 27.40
N PRO A 113 -23.50 6.71 28.48
CA PRO A 113 -22.46 5.92 29.15
C PRO A 113 -21.93 4.78 28.26
N ARG A 114 -22.78 4.22 27.38
CA ARG A 114 -22.37 3.17 26.42
C ARG A 114 -21.46 3.67 25.31
N LEU A 115 -21.50 4.96 24.98
CA LEU A 115 -20.61 5.58 24.00
C LEU A 115 -19.31 6.09 24.64
N ASN A 116 -19.34 6.50 25.91
CA ASN A 116 -18.13 6.92 26.62
C ASN A 116 -17.17 5.76 26.91
N ASN A 117 -17.67 4.60 27.35
CA ASN A 117 -16.78 3.46 27.67
C ASN A 117 -15.92 2.99 26.47
N PRO A 118 -16.47 2.80 25.25
CA PRO A 118 -15.66 2.48 24.06
C PRO A 118 -14.68 3.57 23.67
N ILE A 119 -14.96 4.85 23.96
CA ILE A 119 -14.06 5.96 23.64
C ILE A 119 -12.82 5.88 24.52
N GLU A 120 -12.97 5.69 25.84
CA GLU A 120 -11.86 5.55 26.78
C GLU A 120 -11.03 4.28 26.52
N ASP A 121 -11.69 3.18 26.16
CA ASP A 121 -11.04 1.94 25.71
C ASP A 121 -10.27 2.16 24.39
N SER A 122 -10.88 2.87 23.44
CA SER A 122 -10.22 3.19 22.16
C SER A 122 -9.05 4.14 22.33
N GLU A 123 -9.12 5.12 23.23
CA GLU A 123 -8.04 6.04 23.55
C GLU A 123 -6.87 5.30 24.20
N SER A 124 -7.17 4.41 25.15
CA SER A 124 -6.18 3.54 25.79
C SER A 124 -5.50 2.63 24.78
N LYS A 125 -6.27 2.04 23.86
CA LYS A 125 -5.76 1.17 22.80
C LYS A 125 -4.94 1.95 21.76
N SER A 126 -5.33 3.17 21.44
CA SER A 126 -4.55 4.07 20.57
C SER A 126 -3.25 4.53 21.23
N ARG A 127 -3.27 4.88 22.52
CA ARG A 127 -2.06 5.23 23.27
C ARG A 127 -1.08 4.06 23.34
N ALA A 128 -1.56 2.86 23.62
CA ALA A 128 -0.73 1.64 23.63
C ALA A 128 -0.19 1.30 22.23
N ALA A 129 -1.01 1.47 21.19
CA ALA A 129 -0.59 1.24 19.80
C ALA A 129 0.43 2.26 19.29
N ILE A 130 0.45 3.48 19.82
CA ILE A 130 1.45 4.51 19.49
C ILE A 130 2.75 4.31 20.27
N ALA A 131 2.69 3.78 21.49
CA ALA A 131 3.88 3.47 22.29
C ALA A 131 4.79 2.44 21.59
N SER A 132 4.22 1.37 21.01
CA SER A 132 5.01 0.31 20.39
C SER A 132 5.89 0.77 19.20
N PRO A 133 5.40 1.58 18.24
CA PRO A 133 6.24 2.18 17.21
C PRO A 133 7.37 3.06 17.75
N VAL A 134 7.15 3.79 18.85
CA VAL A 134 8.19 4.63 19.46
C VAL A 134 9.29 3.75 20.05
N ASP A 135 8.91 2.70 20.78
CA ASP A 135 9.86 1.71 21.31
C ASP A 135 10.62 1.00 20.18
N GLN A 136 9.95 0.72 19.05
CA GLN A 136 10.59 0.14 17.86
C GLN A 136 11.61 1.10 17.24
N VAL A 137 11.33 2.41 17.16
CA VAL A 137 12.27 3.40 16.63
C VAL A 137 13.50 3.52 17.53
N GLU A 138 13.32 3.49 18.85
CA GLU A 138 14.43 3.49 19.81
C GLU A 138 15.31 2.23 19.65
N GLN A 139 14.68 1.06 19.55
CA GLN A 139 15.37 -0.22 19.32
C GLN A 139 16.07 -0.27 17.95
N LEU A 140 15.46 0.30 16.90
CA LEU A 140 16.07 0.41 15.58
C LEU A 140 17.27 1.35 15.60
N SER A 141 17.19 2.47 16.31
CA SER A 141 18.31 3.40 16.50
C SER A 141 19.48 2.73 17.21
N GLU A 142 19.21 2.03 18.32
CA GLU A 142 20.24 1.29 19.07
C GLU A 142 20.87 0.19 18.20
N ARG A 143 20.06 -0.54 17.42
CA ARG A 143 20.55 -1.57 16.51
C ARG A 143 21.38 -1.01 15.36
N ILE A 144 21.03 0.17 14.82
CA ILE A 144 21.84 0.85 13.80
C ILE A 144 23.19 1.27 14.39
N GLU A 145 23.21 1.81 15.60
CA GLU A 145 24.47 2.19 16.26
C GLU A 145 25.33 0.95 16.53
N GLN A 146 24.73 -0.15 17.01
CA GLN A 146 25.44 -1.40 17.25
C GLN A 146 26.01 -2.01 15.94
N VAL A 147 25.27 -1.96 14.84
CA VAL A 147 25.76 -2.39 13.52
C VAL A 147 26.88 -1.46 13.03
N ARG A 148 26.78 -0.15 13.27
CA ARG A 148 27.83 0.84 12.96
C ARG A 148 29.12 0.57 13.76
N GLU A 149 29.02 0.19 15.03
CA GLU A 149 30.18 -0.19 15.86
C GLU A 149 30.81 -1.52 15.44
N GLN A 150 30.00 -2.48 14.95
CA GLN A 150 30.49 -3.77 14.43
C GLN A 150 31.07 -3.66 13.01
N SER A 151 30.62 -2.69 12.21
CA SER A 151 31.09 -2.45 10.84
C SER A 151 32.62 -2.29 10.71
N PRO A 152 33.34 -1.49 11.51
CA PRO A 152 34.79 -1.36 11.40
C PRO A 152 35.54 -2.67 11.66
N LEU A 153 34.98 -3.58 12.46
CA LEU A 153 35.57 -4.91 12.69
C LEU A 153 35.47 -5.81 11.45
N LEU A 154 34.39 -5.65 10.66
CA LEU A 154 34.15 -6.41 9.44
C LEU A 154 34.86 -5.81 8.22
N THR A 155 35.04 -4.49 8.14
CA THR A 155 35.69 -3.82 7.01
C THR A 155 37.22 -3.80 7.12
N ALA A 156 37.79 -3.80 8.33
CA ALA A 156 39.24 -3.68 8.50
C ALA A 156 40.09 -4.80 7.84
N PRO A 157 39.67 -6.07 7.76
CA PRO A 157 40.41 -7.08 6.98
C PRO A 157 40.39 -6.81 5.48
N VAL A 158 39.26 -6.33 4.96
CA VAL A 158 39.09 -5.98 3.54
C VAL A 158 39.92 -4.77 3.18
N GLU A 159 39.90 -3.71 4.00
CA GLU A 159 40.74 -2.53 3.82
C GLU A 159 42.24 -2.90 3.83
N ARG A 160 42.68 -3.77 4.74
CA ARG A 160 44.06 -4.28 4.74
C ARG A 160 44.40 -5.08 3.48
N ALA A 161 43.45 -5.86 2.95
CA ALA A 161 43.65 -6.61 1.71
C ALA A 161 43.75 -5.66 0.50
N VAL A 162 42.92 -4.62 0.46
CA VAL A 162 42.94 -3.58 -0.58
C VAL A 162 44.26 -2.79 -0.52
N SER A 163 44.70 -2.34 0.66
CA SER A 163 45.98 -1.65 0.82
C SER A 163 47.15 -2.51 0.35
N ARG A 164 47.17 -3.81 0.70
CA ARG A 164 48.19 -4.76 0.21
C ARG A 164 48.14 -4.96 -1.30
N LEU A 165 46.95 -5.01 -1.88
CA LEU A 165 46.80 -5.14 -3.33
C LEU A 165 47.30 -3.89 -4.05
N SER A 166 46.98 -2.70 -3.53
CA SER A 166 47.46 -1.41 -4.06
C SER A 166 48.99 -1.33 -4.01
N GLU A 167 49.59 -1.64 -2.87
CA GLU A 167 51.05 -1.64 -2.70
C GLU A 167 51.73 -2.66 -3.64
N ARG A 168 51.12 -3.84 -3.81
CA ARG A 168 51.64 -4.85 -4.73
C ARG A 168 51.54 -4.42 -6.19
N LEU A 169 50.46 -3.74 -6.58
CA LEU A 169 50.30 -3.19 -7.93
C LEU A 169 51.32 -2.08 -8.19
N GLU A 170 51.53 -1.17 -7.25
CA GLU A 170 52.56 -0.12 -7.37
C GLU A 170 53.96 -0.72 -7.52
N LYS A 171 54.28 -1.75 -6.74
CA LYS A 171 55.56 -2.47 -6.86
C LYS A 171 55.74 -3.13 -8.23
N ILE A 172 54.68 -3.72 -8.79
CA ILE A 172 54.70 -4.34 -10.12
C ILE A 172 54.84 -3.27 -11.22
N GLU A 173 54.15 -2.14 -11.11
CA GLU A 173 54.30 -1.04 -12.06
C GLU A 173 55.69 -0.42 -12.00
N ALA A 174 56.24 -0.20 -10.81
CA ALA A 174 57.59 0.34 -10.64
C ALA A 174 58.63 -0.59 -11.28
N ALA A 175 58.53 -1.91 -11.06
CA ALA A 175 59.39 -2.91 -11.69
C ALA A 175 59.26 -2.91 -13.22
N ARG A 176 58.04 -2.76 -13.75
CA ARG A 176 57.84 -2.62 -15.21
C ARG A 176 58.46 -1.35 -15.77
N ARG A 177 58.36 -0.22 -15.06
CA ARG A 177 58.95 1.05 -15.50
C ARG A 177 60.46 0.99 -15.52
N THR A 178 61.08 0.36 -14.52
CA THR A 178 62.54 0.17 -14.48
C THR A 178 63.01 -0.78 -15.57
N GLU A 179 62.30 -1.89 -15.82
CA GLU A 179 62.62 -2.79 -16.95
C GLU A 179 62.48 -2.10 -18.30
N ALA A 180 61.41 -1.33 -18.51
CA ALA A 180 61.20 -0.58 -19.75
C ALA A 180 62.30 0.48 -19.97
N ALA A 181 62.71 1.17 -18.91
CA ALA A 181 63.84 2.09 -18.94
C ALA A 181 65.14 1.34 -19.30
N ASN A 182 65.46 0.25 -18.61
CA ASN A 182 66.70 -0.50 -18.84
C ASN A 182 66.81 -1.05 -20.27
N ARG A 183 65.71 -1.63 -20.80
CA ARG A 183 65.66 -2.10 -22.20
C ARG A 183 65.88 -0.98 -23.22
N ARG A 184 65.40 0.23 -22.93
CA ARG A 184 65.56 1.38 -23.84
C ARG A 184 67.02 1.82 -23.93
N TRP A 185 67.76 1.73 -22.83
CA TRP A 185 69.19 2.06 -22.80
C TRP A 185 70.06 0.97 -23.43
N SER A 186 69.72 -0.31 -23.25
CA SER A 186 70.48 -1.41 -23.88
C SER A 186 70.39 -1.41 -25.41
N LEU A 187 69.27 -0.95 -25.98
CA LEU A 187 69.14 -0.77 -27.43
C LEU A 187 70.03 0.36 -27.97
N PHE A 188 70.29 1.38 -27.15
CA PHE A 188 71.12 2.51 -27.55
C PHE A 188 72.63 2.20 -27.49
N SER A 189 73.07 1.35 -26.57
CA SER A 189 74.49 0.99 -26.39
C SER A 189 75.04 -0.02 -27.40
N ASN A 190 74.18 -0.69 -28.18
CA ASN A 190 74.58 -1.79 -29.08
C ASN A 190 74.84 -1.33 -30.53
N ASN A 191 74.96 -0.01 -30.76
CA ASN A 191 75.10 0.60 -32.09
C ASN A 191 76.36 1.48 -32.24
N ASP A 192 77.38 1.25 -31.41
CA ASP A 192 78.76 1.79 -31.56
C ASP A 192 79.74 0.62 -31.72
#